data_AF-A0A2E5VYI6-F1
#
_entry.id   AF-A0A2E5VYI6-F1
#
_cell.length_a   1.000
_cell.length_b   1.000
_cell.length_c   1.000
_cell.angle_alpha   90.00
_cell.angle_beta   90.00
_cell.angle_gamma   90.00
#
_symmetry.space_group_name_H-M   'P 1'
#
loop_
_entity.id
_entity.type
_entity.pdbx_description
1 polymer ?
#
loop_
_entity_poly.entity_id
_entity_poly.type
_entity_poly.pdbx_seq_one_letter_code
_entity_poly.pdbx_strand_id
1 'polypeptide(L)'
;MTRDIDVTWGQLEGLDFFWLLVMVIISVGPFISAARNRTSFALAMVLSLLLSHFFRYALRMLDFEIFQFYPVDLLSIIPSISGDPAHFHRMITSAWLHADFIHVLGNILVIALAGVPLEQRLGPKRWIAVYFLGFLGGNLAWILSHPESNVPAIGASGAAFGILGAYMACWPEDKIEFPLIFLIRAWPVWLIAFIRLGFEILQMYSIQSGTAGETNIAHMAHVGGFFLSYALARTIARGGPSPVGGPGESMSGSSLAENLRKHVTERMGDISEDPWTSAGKPLEGRPARILLKLRKEGDELETRRAWLEELSENAICPICDGELGTIDEGGICKIVCSSKHIKWP
;
A
#
# COMPACT_ATOMS: atom_id res chain seq x y z
N MET A 1 -10.02 -3.64 32.69
CA MET A 1 -8.74 -2.97 33.00
C MET A 1 -9.00 -1.48 33.27
N THR A 2 -8.17 -0.84 34.09
CA THR A 2 -8.18 0.64 34.23
C THR A 2 -7.30 1.23 33.14
N ARG A 3 -7.68 2.39 32.57
CA ARG A 3 -6.85 3.10 31.60
C ARG A 3 -5.61 3.63 32.31
N ASP A 4 -4.44 3.37 31.73
CA ASP A 4 -3.15 3.89 32.19
C ASP A 4 -2.43 4.42 30.96
N ILE A 5 -2.22 5.73 30.88
CA ILE A 5 -1.64 6.37 29.70
C ILE A 5 -0.10 6.26 29.67
N ASP A 6 0.52 5.95 30.81
CA ASP A 6 1.98 5.95 30.99
C ASP A 6 2.58 4.53 30.93
N VAL A 7 1.91 3.61 30.22
CA VAL A 7 2.42 2.25 30.04
C VAL A 7 3.73 2.30 29.25
N THR A 8 4.77 1.70 29.81
CA THR A 8 6.13 1.60 29.24
C THR A 8 6.51 0.15 28.96
N TRP A 9 7.52 -0.04 28.13
CA TRP A 9 8.08 -1.36 27.80
C TRP A 9 8.53 -2.18 29.01
N GLY A 10 8.93 -1.52 30.11
CA GLY A 10 9.39 -2.18 31.33
C GLY A 10 8.30 -2.85 32.15
N GLN A 11 7.03 -2.53 31.88
CA GLN A 11 5.86 -3.11 32.57
C GLN A 11 5.28 -4.33 31.83
N LEU A 12 5.82 -4.68 30.66
CA LEU A 12 5.31 -5.74 29.81
C LEU A 12 5.81 -7.12 30.25
N GLU A 13 4.93 -8.12 30.18
CA GLU A 13 5.26 -9.51 30.44
C GLU A 13 5.65 -10.26 29.16
N GLY A 14 6.22 -11.46 29.29
CA GLY A 14 6.68 -12.26 28.15
C GLY A 14 5.59 -12.55 27.10
N LEU A 15 4.35 -12.73 27.55
CA LEU A 15 3.21 -12.96 26.65
C LEU A 15 2.81 -11.67 25.90
N ASP A 16 2.94 -10.50 26.51
CA ASP A 16 2.68 -9.22 25.85
C ASP A 16 3.66 -9.02 24.68
N PHE A 17 4.95 -9.32 24.89
CA PHE A 17 5.95 -9.25 23.82
C PHE A 17 5.64 -10.21 22.67
N PHE A 18 5.14 -11.42 22.96
CA PHE A 18 4.72 -12.36 21.93
C PHE A 18 3.60 -11.78 21.06
N TRP A 19 2.55 -11.21 21.67
CA TRP A 19 1.43 -10.64 20.91
C TRP A 19 1.81 -9.36 20.16
N LEU A 20 2.68 -8.52 20.73
CA LEU A 20 3.24 -7.37 20.03
C LEU A 20 4.06 -7.82 18.81
N LEU A 21 4.83 -8.90 18.93
CA LEU A 21 5.56 -9.47 17.79
C LEU A 21 4.59 -9.97 16.71
N VAL A 22 3.50 -10.64 17.08
CA VAL A 22 2.45 -11.04 16.12
C VAL A 22 1.86 -9.82 15.41
N MET A 23 1.54 -8.75 16.14
CA MET A 23 1.05 -7.49 15.55
C MET A 23 2.07 -6.87 14.59
N VAL A 24 3.35 -6.89 14.93
CA VAL A 24 4.44 -6.41 14.05
C VAL A 24 4.53 -7.26 12.79
N ILE A 25 4.47 -8.59 12.89
CA ILE A 25 4.49 -9.50 11.73
C ILE A 25 3.30 -9.23 10.81
N ILE A 26 2.11 -9.07 11.37
CA ILE A 26 0.89 -8.74 10.60
C ILE A 26 1.03 -7.39 9.89
N SER A 27 1.59 -6.40 10.59
CA SER A 27 1.76 -5.04 10.07
C SER A 27 2.86 -4.98 8.99
N VAL A 28 3.96 -5.70 9.15
CA VAL A 28 5.14 -5.61 8.27
C VAL A 28 5.09 -6.64 7.12
N GLY A 29 4.44 -7.78 7.32
CA GLY A 29 4.34 -8.88 6.36
C GLY A 29 3.90 -8.45 4.94
N PRO A 30 2.86 -7.61 4.79
CA PRO A 30 2.45 -7.09 3.47
C PRO A 30 3.57 -6.34 2.74
N PHE A 31 4.40 -5.57 3.45
CA PHE A 31 5.53 -4.86 2.85
C PHE A 31 6.65 -5.79 2.42
N ILE A 32 6.93 -6.83 3.21
CA ILE A 32 7.91 -7.87 2.83
C ILE A 32 7.44 -8.59 1.57
N SER A 33 6.16 -8.96 1.51
CA SER A 33 5.56 -9.57 0.32
C SER A 33 5.65 -8.63 -0.88
N ALA A 34 5.32 -7.36 -0.72
CA ALA A 34 5.38 -6.38 -1.80
C ALA A 34 6.81 -6.15 -2.31
N ALA A 35 7.79 -6.05 -1.40
CA ALA A 35 9.19 -5.92 -1.77
C ALA A 35 9.71 -7.15 -2.54
N ARG A 36 9.35 -8.37 -2.11
CA ARG A 36 9.75 -9.62 -2.78
C ARG A 36 9.12 -9.78 -4.15
N ASN A 37 7.83 -9.47 -4.25
CA ASN A 37 7.04 -9.65 -5.47
C ASN A 37 7.06 -8.42 -6.38
N ARG A 38 7.77 -7.35 -6.00
CA ARG A 38 7.80 -6.04 -6.68
C ARG A 38 6.41 -5.47 -6.95
N THR A 39 5.52 -5.55 -5.98
CA THR A 39 4.17 -4.98 -6.05
C THR A 39 4.09 -3.64 -5.29
N SER A 40 2.93 -2.97 -5.39
CA SER A 40 2.69 -1.65 -4.80
C SER A 40 2.82 -1.64 -3.27
N PHE A 41 3.65 -0.72 -2.76
CA PHE A 41 3.75 -0.42 -1.33
C PHE A 41 2.52 0.31 -0.80
N ALA A 42 1.81 1.08 -1.62
CA ALA A 42 0.53 1.67 -1.25
C ALA A 42 -0.52 0.59 -0.98
N LEU A 43 -0.62 -0.42 -1.85
CA LEU A 43 -1.51 -1.56 -1.62
C LEU A 43 -1.04 -2.39 -0.41
N ALA A 44 0.27 -2.56 -0.23
CA ALA A 44 0.82 -3.21 0.97
C ALA A 44 0.40 -2.48 2.25
N MET A 45 0.39 -1.15 2.25
CA MET A 45 -0.11 -0.35 3.37
C MET A 45 -1.60 -0.54 3.61
N VAL A 46 -2.42 -0.56 2.55
CA VAL A 46 -3.86 -0.88 2.66
C VAL A 46 -4.07 -2.23 3.34
N LEU A 47 -3.39 -3.28 2.88
CA LEU A 47 -3.48 -4.61 3.45
C LEU A 47 -2.96 -4.64 4.89
N SER A 48 -1.86 -3.95 5.17
CA SER A 48 -1.26 -3.82 6.49
C SER A 48 -2.23 -3.22 7.51
N LEU A 49 -2.85 -2.09 7.18
CA LEU A 49 -3.84 -1.45 8.06
C LEU A 49 -5.08 -2.32 8.26
N LEU A 50 -5.57 -2.95 7.19
CA LEU A 50 -6.76 -3.80 7.23
C LEU A 50 -6.53 -5.05 8.09
N LEU A 51 -5.41 -5.75 7.90
CA LEU A 51 -5.06 -6.94 8.67
C LEU A 51 -4.82 -6.60 10.14
N SER A 52 -4.11 -5.51 10.44
CA SER A 52 -3.90 -5.08 11.83
C SER A 52 -5.20 -4.69 12.52
N HIS A 53 -6.14 -4.05 11.81
CA HIS A 53 -7.46 -3.75 12.36
C HIS A 53 -8.28 -5.04 12.59
N PHE A 54 -8.35 -5.93 11.60
CA PHE A 54 -9.11 -7.17 11.69
C PHE A 54 -8.58 -8.08 12.81
N PHE A 55 -7.26 -8.21 12.93
CA PHE A 55 -6.64 -8.97 14.01
C PHE A 55 -7.07 -8.46 15.39
N ARG A 56 -6.95 -7.14 15.64
CA ARG A 56 -7.37 -6.53 16.90
C ARG A 56 -8.87 -6.68 17.16
N TYR A 57 -9.68 -6.55 16.12
CA TYR A 57 -11.13 -6.74 16.21
C TYR A 57 -11.50 -8.18 16.55
N ALA A 58 -10.86 -9.16 15.92
CA ALA A 58 -11.08 -10.59 16.18
C ALA A 58 -10.72 -10.96 17.62
N LEU A 59 -9.61 -10.45 18.14
CA LEU A 59 -9.21 -10.64 19.54
C LEU A 59 -10.25 -10.10 20.51
N ARG A 60 -10.77 -8.89 20.24
CA ARG A 60 -11.83 -8.29 21.05
C ARG A 60 -13.14 -9.08 20.97
N MET A 61 -13.50 -9.61 19.79
CA MET A 61 -14.75 -10.36 19.61
C MET A 61 -14.76 -11.72 20.27
N LEU A 62 -13.59 -12.33 20.45
CA LEU A 62 -13.47 -13.63 21.11
C LEU A 62 -13.22 -13.50 22.62
N ASP A 63 -13.36 -12.30 23.20
CA ASP A 63 -13.04 -11.96 24.59
C ASP A 63 -11.65 -12.48 25.04
N PHE A 64 -10.70 -12.57 24.10
CA PHE A 64 -9.32 -12.89 24.42
C PHE A 64 -8.62 -11.62 24.90
N GLU A 65 -8.54 -11.46 26.22
CA GLU A 65 -7.66 -10.47 26.85
C GLU A 65 -6.20 -10.92 26.73
N ILE A 66 -5.61 -10.66 25.57
CA ILE A 66 -4.22 -11.02 25.27
C ILE A 66 -3.17 -10.11 25.92
N PHE A 67 -3.59 -8.94 26.41
CA PHE A 67 -2.74 -7.95 27.06
C PHE A 67 -3.31 -7.62 28.45
N GLN A 68 -2.42 -7.37 29.41
CA GLN A 68 -2.81 -6.85 30.73
C GLN A 68 -3.12 -5.35 30.72
N PHE A 69 -2.96 -4.69 29.58
CA PHE A 69 -3.16 -3.26 29.34
C PHE A 69 -3.95 -3.03 28.05
N TYR A 70 -4.46 -1.81 27.87
CA TYR A 70 -5.09 -1.45 26.60
C TYR A 70 -4.01 -1.16 25.53
N PRO A 71 -3.98 -1.83 24.37
CA PRO A 71 -2.95 -1.58 23.36
C PRO A 71 -2.89 -0.13 22.86
N VAL A 72 -4.03 0.57 22.88
CA VAL A 72 -4.10 2.00 22.57
C VAL A 72 -3.24 2.81 23.55
N ASP A 73 -3.21 2.43 24.82
CA ASP A 73 -2.43 3.12 25.84
C ASP A 73 -0.92 2.95 25.69
N LEU A 74 -0.44 1.90 25.04
CA LEU A 74 0.99 1.75 24.73
C LEU A 74 1.35 2.33 23.36
N LEU A 75 0.47 2.22 22.37
CA LEU A 75 0.82 2.37 20.95
C LEU A 75 0.31 3.68 20.31
N SER A 76 -0.59 4.42 20.95
CA SER A 76 -1.15 5.68 20.42
C SER A 76 -0.31 6.91 20.77
N ILE A 77 -0.50 7.99 20.01
CA ILE A 77 0.03 9.31 20.38
C ILE A 77 -0.75 9.87 21.56
N ILE A 78 -0.05 10.26 22.61
CA ILE A 78 -0.62 10.96 23.76
C ILE A 78 0.24 12.22 23.96
N PRO A 79 -0.25 13.41 23.58
CA PRO A 79 0.56 14.63 23.56
C PRO A 79 1.30 14.94 24.87
N SER A 80 0.63 14.80 26.02
CA SER A 80 1.17 15.12 27.35
C SER A 80 2.45 14.36 27.73
N ILE A 81 2.65 13.16 27.18
CA ILE A 81 3.82 12.31 27.46
C ILE A 81 4.75 12.16 26.25
N SER A 82 4.42 12.81 25.13
CA SER A 82 5.19 12.66 23.87
C SER A 82 6.59 13.28 23.92
N GLY A 83 6.88 14.09 24.95
CA GLY A 83 8.21 14.65 25.20
C GLY A 83 9.19 13.66 25.83
N ASP A 84 8.72 12.56 26.40
CA ASP A 84 9.57 11.53 27.03
C ASP A 84 10.10 10.53 25.97
N PRO A 85 11.43 10.32 25.88
CA PRO A 85 12.03 9.31 25.02
C PRO A 85 11.48 7.90 25.18
N ALA A 86 10.99 7.52 26.37
CA ALA A 86 10.37 6.21 26.62
C ALA A 86 9.10 5.98 25.77
N HIS A 87 8.50 7.06 25.26
CA HIS A 87 7.25 7.06 24.52
C HIS A 87 7.42 7.35 23.02
N PHE A 88 8.66 7.50 22.52
CA PHE A 88 8.91 7.86 21.12
C PHE A 88 8.42 6.83 20.08
N HIS A 89 8.26 5.55 20.44
CA HIS A 89 7.68 4.54 19.55
C HIS A 89 6.27 4.91 19.09
N ARG A 90 5.52 5.67 19.91
CA ARG A 90 4.15 6.13 19.62
C ARG A 90 4.07 6.98 18.36
N MET A 91 5.15 7.69 18.01
CA MET A 91 5.28 8.44 16.76
C MET A 91 5.18 7.57 15.51
N ILE A 92 5.42 6.26 15.64
CA ILE A 92 5.36 5.27 14.56
C ILE A 92 4.15 4.35 14.74
N THR A 93 3.96 3.79 15.93
CA THR A 93 2.98 2.72 16.17
C THR A 93 1.52 3.17 16.03
N SER A 94 1.23 4.46 16.22
CA SER A 94 -0.14 4.98 16.17
C SER A 94 -0.79 4.88 14.78
N ALA A 95 0.00 4.73 13.71
CA ALA A 95 -0.48 4.58 12.33
C ALA A 95 -1.37 3.34 12.14
N TRP A 96 -1.11 2.27 12.88
CA TRP A 96 -1.82 0.98 12.76
C TRP A 96 -3.06 0.87 13.65
N LEU A 97 -3.31 1.88 14.49
CA LEU A 97 -4.46 1.90 15.37
C LEU A 97 -5.60 2.67 14.72
N HIS A 98 -6.79 2.09 14.70
CA HIS A 98 -8.00 2.77 14.23
C HIS A 98 -9.13 2.55 15.24
N ALA A 99 -9.98 3.55 15.41
CA ALA A 99 -11.05 3.55 16.40
C ALA A 99 -12.15 2.54 16.06
N ASP A 100 -12.48 2.44 14.76
CA ASP A 100 -13.57 1.64 14.23
C ASP A 100 -13.35 1.32 12.74
N PHE A 101 -14.26 0.52 12.16
CA PHE A 101 -14.20 0.12 10.76
C PHE A 101 -14.35 1.28 9.78
N ILE A 102 -15.19 2.28 10.08
CA ILE A 102 -15.41 3.43 9.20
C ILE A 102 -14.14 4.26 9.14
N HIS A 103 -13.47 4.45 10.28
CA HIS A 103 -12.20 5.17 10.37
C HIS A 103 -11.10 4.48 9.52
N VAL A 104 -10.86 3.18 9.70
CA VAL A 104 -9.85 2.48 8.87
C VAL A 104 -10.25 2.45 7.40
N LEU A 105 -11.54 2.23 7.08
CA LEU A 105 -12.05 2.22 5.72
C LEU A 105 -11.81 3.56 5.01
N GLY A 106 -12.06 4.68 5.70
CA GLY A 106 -11.81 6.02 5.16
C GLY A 106 -10.34 6.24 4.81
N ASN A 107 -9.41 5.81 5.68
CA ASN A 107 -7.98 5.93 5.44
C ASN A 107 -7.50 5.03 4.28
N ILE A 108 -7.85 3.75 4.29
CA ILE A 108 -7.43 2.82 3.23
C ILE A 108 -8.03 3.20 1.87
N LEU A 109 -9.22 3.82 1.83
CA LEU A 109 -9.82 4.30 0.59
C LEU A 109 -8.99 5.42 -0.05
N VAL A 110 -8.51 6.38 0.74
CA VAL A 110 -7.62 7.43 0.23
C VAL A 110 -6.27 6.84 -0.20
N ILE A 111 -5.70 5.93 0.59
CA ILE A 111 -4.42 5.29 0.27
C ILE A 111 -4.54 4.41 -0.99
N ALA A 112 -5.65 3.69 -1.17
CA ALA A 112 -5.88 2.87 -2.35
C ALA A 112 -6.11 3.73 -3.60
N LEU A 113 -7.03 4.69 -3.54
CA LEU A 113 -7.47 5.45 -4.71
C LEU A 113 -6.50 6.56 -5.10
N ALA A 114 -5.90 7.25 -4.13
CA ALA A 114 -4.94 8.33 -4.38
C ALA A 114 -3.50 7.83 -4.24
N GLY A 115 -3.22 7.00 -3.23
CA GLY A 115 -1.87 6.54 -2.93
C GLY A 115 -1.28 5.64 -4.00
N VAL A 116 -2.02 4.67 -4.56
CA VAL A 116 -1.50 3.78 -5.61
C VAL A 116 -1.08 4.55 -6.86
N PRO A 117 -1.90 5.45 -7.45
CA PRO A 117 -1.43 6.23 -8.60
C PRO A 117 -0.29 7.20 -8.24
N LEU A 118 -0.21 7.67 -6.98
CA LEU A 118 0.90 8.53 -6.55
C LEU A 118 2.21 7.73 -6.49
N GLU A 119 2.14 6.47 -6.09
CA GLU A 119 3.28 5.56 -6.09
C GLU A 119 3.80 5.34 -7.51
N GLN A 120 2.93 5.31 -8.52
CA GLN A 120 3.36 5.19 -9.92
C GLN A 120 4.14 6.43 -10.38
N ARG A 121 3.73 7.63 -9.93
CA ARG A 121 4.45 8.89 -10.19
C ARG A 121 5.81 8.95 -9.50
N LEU A 122 5.87 8.54 -8.24
CA LEU A 122 7.03 8.70 -7.35
C LEU A 122 7.99 7.50 -7.38
N GLY A 123 7.49 6.31 -7.69
CA GLY A 123 8.11 5.04 -7.33
C GLY A 123 8.00 4.72 -5.83
N PRO A 124 8.26 3.46 -5.44
CA PRO A 124 7.94 2.93 -4.11
C PRO A 124 8.68 3.65 -2.98
N LYS A 125 10.00 3.86 -3.12
CA LYS A 125 10.83 4.47 -2.05
C LYS A 125 10.40 5.90 -1.71
N ARG A 126 10.10 6.70 -2.74
CA ARG A 126 9.68 8.10 -2.60
C ARG A 126 8.26 8.19 -2.07
N TRP A 127 7.40 7.27 -2.50
CA TRP A 127 6.04 7.16 -1.96
C TRP A 127 6.05 6.88 -0.45
N ILE A 128 6.86 5.91 0.01
CA ILE A 128 7.03 5.62 1.44
C ILE A 128 7.48 6.88 2.20
N ALA A 129 8.46 7.62 1.67
CA ALA A 129 8.93 8.85 2.30
C ALA A 129 7.81 9.90 2.42
N VAL A 130 7.02 10.12 1.37
CA VAL A 130 5.86 11.04 1.40
C VAL A 130 4.80 10.59 2.41
N TYR A 131 4.50 9.29 2.44
CA TYR A 131 3.53 8.71 3.37
C TYR A 131 3.96 8.96 4.82
N PHE A 132 5.20 8.61 5.16
CA PHE A 132 5.73 8.79 6.51
C PHE A 132 5.89 10.25 6.90
N LEU A 133 6.25 11.14 5.98
CA LEU A 133 6.27 12.58 6.26
C LEU A 133 4.87 13.12 6.56
N GLY A 134 3.85 12.70 5.82
CA GLY A 134 2.48 13.08 6.13
C GLY A 134 2.05 12.59 7.50
N PHE A 135 2.39 11.35 7.83
CA PHE A 135 2.10 10.77 9.13
C PHE A 135 2.81 11.52 10.27
N LEU A 136 4.12 11.71 10.18
CA LEU A 136 4.91 12.41 11.20
C LEU A 136 4.51 13.88 11.32
N GLY A 137 4.25 14.56 10.20
CA GLY A 137 3.77 15.94 10.17
C GLY A 137 2.43 16.09 10.89
N GLY A 138 1.53 15.12 10.72
CA GLY A 138 0.28 15.09 11.44
C GLY A 138 0.46 14.88 12.94
N ASN A 139 1.27 13.89 13.35
CA ASN A 139 1.55 13.64 14.76
C ASN A 139 2.20 14.87 15.43
N LEU A 140 3.19 15.49 14.78
CA LEU A 140 3.85 16.69 15.28
C LEU A 140 2.87 17.87 15.41
N ALA A 141 2.05 18.12 14.39
CA ALA A 141 1.07 19.21 14.45
C ALA A 141 0.03 18.99 15.55
N TRP A 142 -0.38 17.75 15.79
CA TRP A 142 -1.29 17.41 16.88
C TRP A 142 -0.65 17.64 18.25
N ILE A 143 0.56 17.13 18.47
CA ILE A 143 1.30 17.28 19.74
C ILE A 143 1.53 18.76 20.05
N LEU A 144 1.99 19.54 19.08
CA LEU A 144 2.29 20.96 19.27
C LEU A 144 1.05 21.83 19.50
N SER A 145 -0.11 21.44 18.94
CA SER A 145 -1.36 22.16 19.13
C SER A 145 -2.11 21.76 20.40
N HIS A 146 -1.86 20.57 20.95
CA HIS A 146 -2.55 20.03 22.12
C HIS A 146 -1.58 19.44 23.17
N PRO A 147 -0.53 20.15 23.61
CA PRO A 147 0.55 19.58 24.41
C PRO A 147 0.10 18.95 25.73
N GLU A 148 -0.96 19.46 26.36
CA GLU A 148 -1.47 18.96 27.64
C GLU A 148 -2.53 17.86 27.50
N SER A 149 -2.85 17.42 26.27
CA SER A 149 -3.91 16.45 26.04
C SER A 149 -3.49 15.03 26.44
N ASN A 150 -4.32 14.40 27.26
CA ASN A 150 -4.23 12.97 27.60
C ASN A 150 -5.08 12.09 26.67
N VAL A 151 -5.72 12.67 25.67
CA VAL A 151 -6.60 11.94 24.74
C VAL A 151 -5.75 11.26 23.66
N PRO A 152 -5.81 9.92 23.52
CA PRO A 152 -5.12 9.19 22.46
C PRO A 152 -5.49 9.67 21.06
N ALA A 153 -4.47 9.95 20.25
CA ALA A 153 -4.59 10.13 18.80
C ALA A 153 -4.05 8.90 18.07
N ILE A 154 -4.86 8.40 17.13
CA ILE A 154 -4.61 7.17 16.37
C ILE A 154 -5.03 7.33 14.92
N GLY A 155 -4.41 6.57 14.03
CA GLY A 155 -4.84 6.43 12.64
C GLY A 155 -3.79 6.88 11.63
N ALA A 156 -4.01 6.45 10.39
CA ALA A 156 -3.17 6.77 9.24
C ALA A 156 -3.57 8.07 8.52
N SER A 157 -4.53 8.83 9.04
CA SER A 157 -5.17 9.94 8.32
C SER A 157 -4.23 11.10 8.03
N GLY A 158 -3.27 11.41 8.91
CA GLY A 158 -2.21 12.39 8.61
C GLY A 158 -1.40 12.00 7.37
N ALA A 159 -1.12 10.72 7.18
CA ALA A 159 -0.46 10.19 5.98
C ALA A 159 -1.35 10.31 4.74
N ALA A 160 -2.64 10.01 4.87
CA ALA A 160 -3.62 10.15 3.81
C ALA A 160 -3.75 11.59 3.32
N PHE A 161 -3.79 12.57 4.24
CA PHE A 161 -3.72 13.99 3.89
C PHE A 161 -2.36 14.38 3.30
N GLY A 162 -1.27 13.77 3.76
CA GLY A 162 0.05 13.94 3.16
C GLY A 162 0.14 13.48 1.71
N ILE A 163 -0.55 12.39 1.32
CA ILE A 163 -0.68 11.96 -0.08
C ILE A 163 -1.35 13.06 -0.91
N LEU A 164 -2.45 13.64 -0.43
CA LEU A 164 -3.14 14.74 -1.11
C LEU A 164 -2.26 16.00 -1.19
N GLY A 165 -1.50 16.31 -0.13
CA GLY A 165 -0.53 17.40 -0.11
C GLY A 165 0.58 17.22 -1.15
N ALA A 166 1.09 15.99 -1.30
CA ALA A 166 2.11 15.69 -2.30
C ALA A 166 1.60 15.82 -3.73
N TYR A 167 0.39 15.36 -4.03
CA TYR A 167 -0.24 15.62 -5.31
C TYR A 167 -0.42 17.11 -5.56
N MET A 168 -0.96 17.84 -4.58
CA MET A 168 -1.17 19.28 -4.71
C MET A 168 0.11 20.03 -5.04
N ALA A 169 1.24 19.58 -4.49
CA ALA A 169 2.54 20.15 -4.79
C ALA A 169 3.04 19.77 -6.19
N CYS A 170 2.86 18.52 -6.61
CA CYS A 170 3.56 17.96 -7.77
C CYS A 170 2.71 17.79 -9.04
N TRP A 171 1.47 17.31 -8.90
CA TRP A 171 0.54 16.99 -9.98
C TRP A 171 -0.92 17.36 -9.62
N PRO A 172 -1.23 18.65 -9.39
CA PRO A 172 -2.55 19.07 -8.94
C PRO A 172 -3.68 18.79 -9.95
N GLU A 173 -3.35 18.76 -11.25
CA GLU A 173 -4.31 18.53 -12.35
C GLU A 173 -4.56 17.04 -12.66
N ASP A 174 -3.81 16.13 -12.03
CA ASP A 174 -4.05 14.69 -12.18
C ASP A 174 -5.48 14.35 -11.77
N LYS A 175 -6.10 13.42 -12.48
CA LYS A 175 -7.44 12.95 -12.16
C LYS A 175 -7.38 11.57 -11.56
N ILE A 176 -7.93 11.42 -10.36
CA ILE A 176 -8.07 10.14 -9.67
C ILE A 176 -9.55 9.84 -9.46
N GLU A 177 -9.92 8.56 -9.53
CA GLU A 177 -11.26 8.15 -9.13
C GLU A 177 -11.45 8.32 -7.64
N PHE A 178 -12.44 9.11 -7.26
CA PHE A 178 -12.69 9.41 -5.87
C PHE A 178 -14.19 9.59 -5.62
N PRO A 179 -14.75 9.01 -4.55
CA PRO A 179 -16.15 9.23 -4.18
C PRO A 179 -16.28 10.64 -3.63
N LEU A 180 -16.84 11.54 -4.44
CA LEU A 180 -17.10 12.92 -4.07
C LEU A 180 -18.56 13.26 -4.40
N ILE A 181 -19.30 13.82 -3.45
CA ILE A 181 -20.71 14.24 -3.62
C ILE A 181 -21.57 13.08 -4.17
N PHE A 182 -21.47 11.90 -3.52
CA PHE A 182 -22.20 10.66 -3.90
C PHE A 182 -21.87 10.07 -5.28
N LEU A 183 -20.94 10.66 -6.04
CA LEU A 183 -20.51 10.19 -7.36
C LEU A 183 -19.06 9.68 -7.31
N ILE A 184 -18.86 8.45 -7.79
CA ILE A 184 -17.53 7.91 -8.05
C ILE A 184 -17.16 8.27 -9.48
N ARG A 185 -16.26 9.24 -9.64
CA ARG A 185 -15.71 9.61 -10.95
C ARG A 185 -14.27 10.09 -10.81
N ALA A 186 -13.60 10.24 -11.94
CA ALA A 186 -12.30 10.89 -11.98
C ALA A 186 -12.45 12.40 -11.70
N TRP A 187 -11.81 12.88 -10.64
CA TRP A 187 -11.78 14.30 -10.25
C TRP A 187 -10.33 14.79 -10.22
N PRO A 188 -10.08 16.05 -10.63
CA PRO A 188 -8.74 16.61 -10.48
C PRO A 188 -8.36 16.68 -9.00
N VAL A 189 -7.13 16.31 -8.67
CA VAL A 189 -6.69 16.16 -7.28
C VAL A 189 -6.78 17.49 -6.54
N TRP A 190 -6.53 18.63 -7.21
CA TRP A 190 -6.67 19.92 -6.55
C TRP A 190 -8.06 20.15 -5.98
N LEU A 191 -9.10 19.68 -6.67
CA LEU A 191 -10.48 19.85 -6.25
C LEU A 191 -10.80 18.92 -5.07
N ILE A 192 -10.32 17.67 -5.13
CA ILE A 192 -10.43 16.72 -4.01
C ILE A 192 -9.74 17.27 -2.76
N ALA A 193 -8.50 17.74 -2.91
CA ALA A 193 -7.71 18.30 -1.83
C ALA A 193 -8.34 19.58 -1.26
N PHE A 194 -8.80 20.49 -2.12
CA PHE A 194 -9.49 21.70 -1.70
C PHE A 194 -10.74 21.39 -0.88
N ILE A 195 -11.59 20.47 -1.34
CA ILE A 195 -12.81 20.08 -0.62
C ILE A 195 -12.45 19.41 0.71
N ARG A 196 -11.56 18.41 0.69
CA ARG A 196 -11.20 17.65 1.91
C ARG A 196 -10.54 18.54 2.96
N LEU A 197 -9.50 19.29 2.58
CA LEU A 197 -8.82 20.21 3.51
C LEU A 197 -9.71 21.39 3.91
N GLY A 198 -10.56 21.88 3.01
CA GLY A 198 -11.53 22.91 3.31
C GLY A 198 -12.53 22.48 4.39
N PHE A 199 -13.04 21.25 4.33
CA PHE A 199 -13.90 20.71 5.39
C PHE A 199 -13.18 20.61 6.74
N GLU A 200 -11.91 20.21 6.77
CA GLU A 200 -11.12 20.19 8.01
C GLU A 200 -10.99 21.58 8.63
N ILE A 201 -10.64 22.58 7.82
CA ILE A 201 -10.48 23.96 8.28
C ILE A 201 -11.82 24.53 8.76
N LEU A 202 -12.90 24.30 8.01
CA LEU A 202 -14.24 24.74 8.40
C LEU A 202 -14.70 24.08 9.70
N GLN A 203 -14.42 22.80 9.90
CA GLN A 203 -14.76 22.08 11.13
C GLN A 203 -13.95 22.59 12.33
N MET A 204 -12.66 22.85 12.14
CA MET A 204 -11.85 23.47 13.19
C MET A 204 -12.35 24.86 13.56
N TYR A 205 -12.68 25.68 12.56
CA TYR A 205 -13.25 27.00 12.78
C TYR A 205 -14.58 26.92 13.53
N SER A 206 -15.47 26.00 13.15
CA SER A 206 -16.79 25.85 13.77
C SER A 206 -16.71 25.40 15.22
N ILE A 207 -15.77 24.51 15.56
CA ILE A 207 -15.45 24.10 16.94
C ILE A 207 -14.93 25.31 17.73
N GLN A 208 -13.94 26.04 17.17
CA GLN A 208 -13.34 27.18 17.85
C GLN A 208 -14.32 28.34 18.06
N SER A 209 -15.26 28.55 17.13
CA SER A 209 -16.29 29.58 17.23
C SER A 209 -17.49 29.17 18.09
N GLY A 210 -17.49 27.96 18.66
CA GLY A 210 -18.57 27.43 19.49
C GLY A 210 -19.87 27.13 18.72
N THR A 211 -19.80 27.08 17.38
CA THR A 211 -20.96 26.77 16.52
C THR A 211 -21.13 25.28 16.26
N ALA A 212 -20.12 24.48 16.60
CA ALA A 212 -20.15 23.03 16.63
C ALA A 212 -19.61 22.53 17.98
N GLY A 213 -20.04 21.34 18.40
CA GLY A 213 -19.48 20.65 19.57
C GLY A 213 -18.11 20.04 19.26
N GLU A 214 -17.41 19.60 20.31
CA GLU A 214 -16.16 18.85 20.18
C GLU A 214 -16.33 17.58 19.33
N THR A 215 -15.27 17.22 18.61
CA THR A 215 -15.24 16.04 17.73
C THR A 215 -14.14 15.08 18.15
N ASN A 216 -14.34 13.78 17.96
CA ASN A 216 -13.31 12.74 18.14
C ASN A 216 -12.32 12.66 16.96
N ILE A 217 -12.07 13.77 16.27
CA ILE A 217 -11.21 13.84 15.08
C ILE A 217 -10.04 14.78 15.36
N ALA A 218 -8.82 14.29 15.14
CA ALA A 218 -7.60 15.08 15.29
C ALA A 218 -7.36 15.99 14.06
N HIS A 219 -8.23 16.99 13.85
CA HIS A 219 -8.21 17.84 12.66
C HIS A 219 -6.84 18.50 12.37
N MET A 220 -6.13 18.94 13.41
CA MET A 220 -4.77 19.50 13.26
C MET A 220 -3.75 18.49 12.70
N ALA A 221 -3.95 17.19 12.93
CA ALA A 221 -3.10 16.16 12.34
C ALA A 221 -3.27 16.07 10.82
N HIS A 222 -4.49 16.28 10.31
CA HIS A 222 -4.75 16.30 8.87
C HIS A 222 -4.06 17.50 8.20
N VAL A 223 -4.18 18.68 8.81
CA VAL A 223 -3.54 19.91 8.34
C VAL A 223 -2.01 19.78 8.34
N GLY A 224 -1.43 19.31 9.45
CA GLY A 224 0.01 19.10 9.59
C GLY A 224 0.57 18.10 8.58
N GLY A 225 -0.12 16.97 8.40
CA GLY A 225 0.29 15.96 7.43
C GLY A 225 0.22 16.44 5.99
N PHE A 226 -0.84 17.17 5.64
CA PHE A 226 -0.97 17.80 4.33
C PHE A 226 0.20 18.76 4.04
N PHE A 227 0.45 19.73 4.92
CA PHE A 227 1.42 20.79 4.65
C PHE A 227 2.88 20.33 4.71
N LEU A 228 3.22 19.39 5.60
CA LEU A 228 4.59 18.87 5.65
C LEU A 228 4.93 18.12 4.36
N SER A 229 4.04 17.24 3.89
CA SER A 229 4.23 16.56 2.62
C SER A 229 4.17 17.53 1.44
N TYR A 230 3.25 18.49 1.42
CA TYR A 230 3.19 19.52 0.37
C TYR A 230 4.52 20.27 0.22
N ALA A 231 5.13 20.69 1.34
CA ALA A 231 6.39 21.43 1.34
C ALA A 231 7.57 20.60 0.79
N LEU A 232 7.62 19.30 1.12
CA LEU A 232 8.76 18.43 0.82
C LEU A 232 8.57 17.55 -0.42
N ALA A 233 7.35 17.38 -0.91
CA ALA A 233 7.03 16.44 -1.99
C ALA A 233 7.77 16.79 -3.29
N ARG A 234 7.88 18.07 -3.67
CA ARG A 234 8.62 18.47 -4.87
C ARG A 234 10.09 18.06 -4.79
N THR A 235 10.72 18.21 -3.63
CA THR A 235 12.11 17.80 -3.45
C THR A 235 12.28 16.29 -3.53
N ILE A 236 11.34 15.54 -2.97
CA ILE A 236 11.34 14.07 -2.99
C ILE A 236 11.09 13.56 -4.42
N ALA A 237 10.18 14.20 -5.16
CA ALA A 237 9.81 13.82 -6.52
C ALA A 237 10.93 14.06 -7.55
N ARG A 238 11.95 14.87 -7.24
CA ARG A 238 13.08 15.12 -8.14
C ARG A 238 13.80 13.82 -8.50
N GLY A 239 14.06 13.64 -9.81
CA GLY A 239 14.66 12.42 -10.35
C GLY A 239 13.79 11.17 -10.16
N GLY A 240 12.49 11.34 -9.90
CA GLY A 240 11.50 10.27 -9.85
C GLY A 240 11.08 9.81 -11.25
N PRO A 241 10.27 8.74 -11.34
CA PRO A 241 9.79 8.19 -12.60
C PRO A 241 9.02 9.19 -13.47
N SER A 242 8.20 10.06 -12.85
CA SER A 242 7.44 11.08 -13.55
C SER A 242 7.98 12.49 -13.29
N PRO A 243 8.07 13.37 -14.31
CA PRO A 243 8.42 14.76 -14.11
C PRO A 243 7.32 15.50 -13.35
N VAL A 244 7.72 16.39 -12.43
CA VAL A 244 6.82 17.26 -11.68
C VAL A 244 6.12 18.23 -12.66
N GLY A 245 4.79 18.34 -12.57
CA GLY A 245 3.99 19.22 -13.43
C GLY A 245 3.83 18.76 -14.89
N GLY A 246 4.32 17.58 -15.26
CA GLY A 246 4.05 16.99 -16.58
C GLY A 246 2.56 16.68 -16.77
N PRO A 247 2.05 16.63 -18.03
CA PRO A 247 0.65 16.34 -18.31
C PRO A 247 0.23 15.02 -17.66
N GLY A 248 -0.90 15.05 -16.97
CA GLY A 248 -1.46 13.87 -16.34
C GLY A 248 -2.26 13.02 -17.30
N GLU A 249 -1.76 11.83 -17.60
CA GLU A 249 -2.63 10.77 -18.09
C GLU A 249 -3.69 10.52 -17.02
N SER A 250 -4.97 10.64 -17.38
CA SER A 250 -6.07 10.37 -16.46
C SER A 250 -6.00 8.90 -16.03
N MET A 251 -5.62 8.65 -14.79
CA MET A 251 -5.53 7.31 -14.23
C MET A 251 -6.88 6.96 -13.59
N SER A 252 -7.80 6.41 -14.39
CA SER A 252 -9.06 5.82 -13.90
C SER A 252 -8.79 4.54 -13.10
N GLY A 253 -9.75 4.08 -12.31
CA GLY A 253 -9.74 2.85 -11.53
C GLY A 253 -9.88 1.59 -12.39
N SER A 254 -10.32 1.72 -13.66
CA SER A 254 -10.07 0.70 -14.68
C SER A 254 -8.57 0.42 -14.82
N SER A 255 -7.71 1.41 -14.55
CA SER A 255 -6.27 1.25 -14.57
C SER A 255 -5.74 0.40 -13.42
N LEU A 256 -6.41 0.21 -12.27
CA LEU A 256 -5.86 -0.68 -11.23
C LEU A 256 -5.89 -2.14 -11.69
N ALA A 257 -7.03 -2.59 -12.24
CA ALA A 257 -7.17 -3.91 -12.83
C ALA A 257 -6.30 -4.06 -14.09
N GLU A 258 -6.22 -3.02 -14.91
CA GLU A 258 -5.37 -2.99 -16.11
C GLU A 258 -3.87 -2.95 -15.77
N ASN A 259 -3.45 -2.25 -14.72
CA ASN A 259 -2.08 -2.22 -14.23
C ASN A 259 -1.71 -3.53 -13.52
N LEU A 260 -2.64 -4.15 -12.77
CA LEU A 260 -2.48 -5.51 -12.24
C LEU A 260 -2.27 -6.50 -13.39
N ARG A 261 -3.08 -6.42 -14.45
CA ARG A 261 -2.89 -7.20 -15.68
C ARG A 261 -1.53 -6.91 -16.31
N LYS A 262 -1.18 -5.65 -16.53
CA LYS A 262 0.09 -5.25 -17.16
C LYS A 262 1.32 -5.74 -16.38
N HIS A 263 1.31 -5.62 -15.05
CA HIS A 263 2.39 -6.15 -14.21
C HIS A 263 2.48 -7.69 -14.24
N VAL A 264 1.35 -8.37 -14.31
CA VAL A 264 1.32 -9.82 -14.50
C VAL A 264 1.87 -10.19 -15.89
N THR A 265 1.43 -9.51 -16.94
CA THR A 265 1.88 -9.72 -18.32
C THR A 265 3.38 -9.45 -18.49
N GLU A 266 3.92 -8.38 -17.87
CA GLU A 266 5.36 -8.08 -17.86
C GLU A 266 6.18 -9.18 -17.19
N ARG A 267 5.64 -9.85 -16.17
CA ARG A 267 6.30 -10.97 -15.46
C ARG A 267 6.19 -12.30 -16.19
N MET A 268 5.23 -12.46 -17.10
CA MET A 268 4.99 -13.69 -17.86
C MET A 268 6.04 -13.97 -18.95
N GLY A 269 6.99 -13.06 -19.14
CA GLY A 269 8.08 -13.22 -20.12
C GLY A 269 7.63 -13.03 -21.56
N ASP A 270 8.60 -12.75 -22.43
CA ASP A 270 8.34 -12.66 -23.86
C ASP A 270 8.32 -14.06 -24.50
N ILE A 271 7.33 -14.27 -25.36
CA ILE A 271 7.11 -15.53 -26.10
C ILE A 271 7.28 -15.32 -27.62
N SER A 272 7.67 -14.12 -28.04
CA SER A 272 7.94 -13.79 -29.43
C SER A 272 9.15 -14.58 -29.94
N GLU A 273 10.23 -14.62 -29.15
CA GLU A 273 11.40 -15.46 -29.36
C GLU A 273 11.27 -16.78 -28.59
N ASP A 274 11.65 -17.87 -29.22
CA ASP A 274 11.59 -19.21 -28.63
C ASP A 274 12.93 -19.97 -28.72
N PRO A 275 13.20 -20.90 -27.77
CA PRO A 275 14.46 -21.63 -27.71
C PRO A 275 14.72 -22.54 -28.92
N TRP A 276 13.66 -23.02 -29.59
CA TRP A 276 13.76 -23.96 -30.70
C TRP A 276 14.26 -23.26 -31.96
N THR A 277 13.66 -22.12 -32.31
CA THR A 277 14.14 -21.27 -33.40
C THR A 277 15.54 -20.75 -33.12
N SER A 278 15.83 -20.32 -31.89
CA SER A 278 17.15 -19.82 -31.49
C SER A 278 18.25 -20.88 -31.60
N ALA A 279 17.92 -22.15 -31.37
CA ALA A 279 18.83 -23.28 -31.53
C ALA A 279 18.91 -23.82 -32.99
N GLY A 280 18.23 -23.18 -33.94
CA GLY A 280 18.19 -23.63 -35.34
C GLY A 280 17.38 -24.89 -35.59
N LYS A 281 16.54 -25.32 -34.64
CA LYS A 281 15.65 -26.48 -34.72
C LYS A 281 14.20 -26.03 -34.50
N PRO A 282 13.58 -25.27 -35.42
CA PRO A 282 12.22 -24.78 -35.24
C PRO A 282 11.24 -25.95 -35.06
N LEU A 283 10.22 -25.74 -34.22
CA LEU A 283 9.18 -26.74 -34.02
C LEU A 283 8.38 -26.98 -35.30
N GLU A 284 8.01 -28.24 -35.52
CA GLU A 284 7.16 -28.67 -36.64
C GLU A 284 5.90 -29.41 -36.14
N GLY A 285 4.91 -29.58 -37.01
CA GLY A 285 3.75 -30.44 -36.74
C GLY A 285 2.84 -29.98 -35.60
N ARG A 286 2.60 -30.85 -34.59
CA ARG A 286 1.72 -30.55 -33.46
C ARG A 286 2.32 -29.51 -32.50
N PRO A 287 3.59 -29.63 -32.05
CA PRO A 287 4.24 -28.61 -31.23
C PRO A 287 4.22 -27.20 -31.84
N ALA A 288 4.44 -27.09 -33.15
CA ALA A 288 4.38 -25.80 -33.86
C ALA A 288 2.99 -25.15 -33.76
N ARG A 289 1.92 -25.94 -33.87
CA ARG A 289 0.54 -25.47 -33.73
C ARG A 289 0.22 -25.03 -32.31
N ILE A 290 0.76 -25.73 -31.31
CA ILE A 290 0.61 -25.37 -29.89
C ILE A 290 1.33 -24.04 -29.62
N LEU A 291 2.58 -23.87 -30.07
CA LEU A 291 3.33 -22.63 -29.94
C LEU A 291 2.61 -21.44 -30.61
N LEU A 292 1.98 -21.66 -31.77
CA LEU A 292 1.20 -20.64 -32.45
C LEU A 292 -0.06 -20.24 -31.66
N LYS A 293 -0.75 -21.20 -31.05
CA LYS A 293 -1.90 -20.91 -30.16
C LYS A 293 -1.48 -20.21 -28.89
N LEU A 294 -0.38 -20.64 -28.28
CA LEU A 294 0.24 -19.97 -27.12
C LEU A 294 0.49 -18.48 -27.43
N ARG A 295 1.02 -18.15 -28.60
CA ARG A 295 1.25 -16.76 -29.03
C ARG A 295 -0.04 -15.97 -29.29
N LYS A 296 -1.11 -16.64 -29.67
CA LYS A 296 -2.40 -16.00 -30.02
C LYS A 296 -3.31 -15.81 -28.82
N GLU A 297 -3.27 -16.73 -27.87
CA GLU A 297 -4.24 -16.86 -26.78
C GLU A 297 -3.60 -16.74 -25.39
N GLY A 298 -2.27 -16.79 -25.29
CA GLY A 298 -1.53 -16.79 -24.03
C GLY A 298 -1.37 -15.41 -23.39
N ASP A 299 -2.26 -14.45 -23.62
CA ASP A 299 -2.17 -13.12 -22.97
C ASP A 299 -2.72 -13.13 -21.53
N GLU A 300 -3.48 -14.17 -21.18
CA GLU A 300 -3.99 -14.40 -19.82
C GLU A 300 -3.16 -15.48 -19.10
N LEU A 301 -3.05 -15.34 -17.77
CA LEU A 301 -2.13 -16.11 -16.93
C LEU A 301 -2.47 -17.61 -16.93
N GLU A 302 -3.74 -17.97 -16.67
CA GLU A 302 -4.17 -19.38 -16.68
C GLU A 302 -4.09 -19.99 -18.09
N THR A 303 -4.47 -19.23 -19.12
CA THR A 303 -4.42 -19.66 -20.51
C THR A 303 -2.99 -19.91 -20.97
N ARG A 304 -2.04 -19.02 -20.61
CA ARG A 304 -0.61 -19.19 -20.89
C ARG A 304 -0.05 -20.43 -20.21
N ARG A 305 -0.41 -20.67 -18.93
CA ARG A 305 0.03 -21.86 -18.20
C ARG A 305 -0.40 -23.14 -18.92
N ALA A 306 -1.68 -23.25 -19.28
CA ALA A 306 -2.20 -24.43 -19.96
C ALA A 306 -1.48 -24.71 -21.29
N TRP A 307 -1.21 -23.67 -22.08
CA TRP A 307 -0.48 -23.82 -23.33
C TRP A 307 0.99 -24.18 -23.15
N LEU A 308 1.67 -23.67 -22.12
CA LEU A 308 3.05 -24.03 -21.80
C LEU A 308 3.17 -25.48 -21.32
N GLU A 309 2.22 -25.94 -20.51
CA GLU A 309 2.12 -27.34 -20.08
C GLU A 309 1.92 -28.26 -21.30
N GLU A 310 0.95 -27.98 -22.16
CA GLU A 310 0.73 -28.79 -23.37
C GLU A 310 1.96 -28.76 -24.31
N LEU A 311 2.63 -27.61 -24.44
CA LEU A 311 3.84 -27.51 -25.26
C LEU A 311 4.97 -28.36 -24.68
N SER A 312 5.15 -28.38 -23.36
CA SER A 312 6.20 -29.17 -22.70
C SER A 312 6.00 -30.68 -22.89
N GLU A 313 4.74 -31.15 -22.97
CA GLU A 313 4.42 -32.56 -23.20
C GLU A 313 4.61 -32.99 -24.66
N ASN A 314 4.62 -32.03 -25.60
CA ASN A 314 4.67 -32.33 -27.03
C ASN A 314 6.02 -31.95 -27.69
N ALA A 315 6.84 -31.13 -27.04
CA ALA A 315 8.14 -30.70 -27.53
C ALA A 315 9.29 -31.35 -26.75
N ILE A 316 10.45 -31.46 -27.40
CA ILE A 316 11.71 -31.90 -26.78
C ILE A 316 12.70 -30.75 -26.72
N CYS A 317 13.68 -30.85 -25.83
CA CYS A 317 14.73 -29.85 -25.73
C CYS A 317 15.58 -29.82 -27.02
N PRO A 318 15.70 -28.68 -27.73
CA PRO A 318 16.48 -28.58 -28.96
C PRO A 318 18.00 -28.79 -28.76
N ILE A 319 18.50 -28.72 -27.52
CA ILE A 319 19.93 -28.84 -27.20
C ILE A 319 20.30 -30.29 -26.90
N CYS A 320 19.56 -30.98 -26.04
CA CYS A 320 19.89 -32.34 -25.58
C CYS A 320 18.88 -33.41 -25.98
N ASP A 321 17.84 -33.04 -26.73
CA ASP A 321 16.75 -33.90 -27.19
C ASP A 321 16.02 -34.64 -26.03
N GLY A 322 16.14 -34.11 -24.81
CA GLY A 322 15.49 -34.65 -23.61
C GLY A 322 14.10 -34.08 -23.36
N GLU A 323 13.38 -34.71 -22.43
CA GLU A 323 12.04 -34.28 -22.01
C GLU A 323 12.05 -32.89 -21.39
N LEU A 324 10.93 -32.19 -21.59
CA LEU A 324 10.64 -30.89 -21.01
C LEU A 324 9.59 -31.06 -19.91
N GLY A 325 9.64 -30.16 -18.93
CA GLY A 325 8.62 -30.04 -17.91
C GLY A 325 8.33 -28.57 -17.62
N THR A 326 7.39 -28.32 -16.73
CA THR A 326 7.06 -26.97 -16.27
C THR A 326 7.44 -26.78 -14.81
N ILE A 327 7.80 -25.56 -14.45
CA ILE A 327 7.95 -25.11 -13.06
C ILE A 327 7.13 -23.86 -12.84
N ASP A 328 6.62 -23.70 -11.62
CA ASP A 328 6.01 -22.45 -11.17
C ASP A 328 7.02 -21.64 -10.36
N GLU A 329 7.35 -20.43 -10.82
CA GLU A 329 8.16 -19.48 -10.08
C GLU A 329 7.37 -18.21 -9.77
N GLY A 330 6.85 -18.14 -8.54
CA GLY A 330 6.11 -16.98 -8.06
C GLY A 330 4.78 -16.75 -8.79
N GLY A 331 4.12 -17.83 -9.19
CA GLY A 331 2.85 -17.83 -9.94
C GLY A 331 3.00 -17.77 -11.45
N ILE A 332 4.23 -17.80 -11.99
CA ILE A 332 4.49 -17.80 -13.43
C ILE A 332 5.02 -19.17 -13.85
N CYS A 333 4.31 -19.83 -14.78
CA CYS A 333 4.71 -21.09 -15.37
C CYS A 333 5.84 -20.88 -16.39
N LYS A 334 6.90 -21.69 -16.31
CA LYS A 334 8.01 -21.71 -17.28
C LYS A 334 8.33 -23.14 -17.68
N ILE A 335 8.64 -23.35 -18.95
CA ILE A 335 9.19 -24.61 -19.48
C ILE A 335 10.66 -24.70 -19.10
N VAL A 336 11.05 -25.86 -18.58
CA VAL A 336 12.43 -26.20 -18.24
C VAL A 336 12.82 -27.57 -18.78
N CYS A 337 14.11 -27.71 -19.04
CA CYS A 337 14.72 -29.00 -19.34
C CYS A 337 15.38 -29.58 -18.08
N SER A 338 15.28 -30.89 -17.86
CA SER A 338 15.90 -31.61 -16.73
C SER A 338 17.42 -31.35 -16.61
N SER A 339 18.10 -31.16 -17.74
CA SER A 339 19.53 -30.83 -17.81
C SER A 339 19.82 -29.32 -17.76
N LYS A 340 18.82 -28.49 -17.45
CA LYS A 340 18.90 -27.01 -17.29
C LYS A 340 19.35 -26.22 -18.53
N HIS A 341 19.21 -26.80 -19.73
CA HIS A 341 19.53 -26.10 -20.98
C HIS A 341 18.57 -24.95 -21.31
N ILE A 342 17.30 -25.07 -20.86
CA ILE A 342 16.23 -24.13 -21.19
C ILE A 342 15.49 -23.77 -19.91
N LYS A 343 15.15 -22.49 -19.81
CA LYS A 343 14.17 -21.92 -18.89
C LYS A 343 13.47 -20.79 -19.63
N TRP A 344 12.24 -21.02 -20.09
CA TRP A 344 11.52 -20.14 -21.00
C TRP A 344 10.00 -20.16 -20.74
N PRO A 345 9.27 -19.06 -20.92
CA PRO A 345 9.75 -17.71 -21.21
C PRO A 345 10.40 -17.02 -20.01
#